data_AF-A0A944W5M3-F1
#
_entry.id   AF-A0A944W5M3-F1
#
_cell.length_a   1.000
_cell.length_b   1.000
_cell.length_c   1.000
_cell.angle_alpha   90.00
_cell.angle_beta   90.00
_cell.angle_gamma   90.00
#
_symmetry.space_group_name_H-M   'P 1'
#
loop_
_entity.id
_entity.type
_entity.pdbx_description
1 polymer ?
#
loop_
_entity_poly.entity_id
_entity_poly.type
_entity_poly.pdbx_seq_one_letter_code
_entity_poly.pdbx_strand_id
1 'polypeptide(L)'
;MTTEQDVIGQVESASKHELDDVIRAIFEDPAASVIPGWTANSLGMPVNGIGSLAILKVEGAAVVGGATMDWSVVLKVMTSGADIGPGKMGSVDREVEAYRQGIFEDRSVGFRAAHVYAISEKEHGDIWLWTEDLSGFDGNPWSADTYIQAGESLGRLNGNLLRQPSVAGAWMNRRVSASRWIRPDFMAYLDLLAGARESEYVRRAFPGNLYDRALSFPADFSRLVDLADRLPESVAHADCHVRNLFASTDNDGRFELIAIDLAAVGIESVGTDAGTLLGSSLTWGDEEADTVI
;
A
#
# COMPACT_ATOMS: atom_id res chain seq x y z
N MET A 1 4.67 5.44 -25.38
CA MET A 1 4.32 5.24 -23.97
C MET A 1 3.86 3.80 -23.87
N THR A 2 4.54 2.98 -23.06
CA THR A 2 4.18 1.57 -22.86
C THR A 2 2.75 1.51 -22.33
N THR A 3 1.94 0.60 -22.85
CA THR A 3 0.57 0.35 -22.36
C THR A 3 0.54 -0.89 -21.48
N GLU A 4 -0.51 -1.07 -20.67
CA GLU A 4 -0.71 -2.31 -19.92
C GLU A 4 -0.73 -3.54 -20.84
N GLN A 5 -1.31 -3.43 -22.04
CA GLN A 5 -1.32 -4.52 -23.02
C GLN A 5 0.09 -4.85 -23.54
N ASP A 6 0.95 -3.85 -23.68
CA ASP A 6 2.36 -4.07 -24.04
C ASP A 6 3.09 -4.80 -22.91
N VAL A 7 2.79 -4.49 -21.65
CA VAL A 7 3.36 -5.19 -20.48
C VAL A 7 2.90 -6.65 -20.45
N ILE A 8 1.60 -6.91 -20.64
CA ILE A 8 1.06 -8.28 -20.71
C ILE A 8 1.82 -9.08 -21.78
N GLY A 9 1.96 -8.51 -22.99
CA GLY A 9 2.70 -9.15 -24.07
C GLY A 9 4.18 -9.41 -23.72
N GLN A 10 4.83 -8.51 -22.98
CA GLN A 10 6.21 -8.71 -22.50
C GLN A 10 6.31 -9.85 -21.48
N VAL A 11 5.36 -9.95 -20.55
CA VAL A 11 5.34 -11.04 -19.55
C VAL A 11 5.11 -12.38 -20.23
N GLU A 12 4.12 -12.48 -21.11
CA GLU A 12 3.77 -13.73 -21.80
C GLU A 12 4.85 -14.20 -22.77
N SER A 13 5.68 -13.27 -23.27
CA SER A 13 6.85 -13.58 -24.11
C SER A 13 8.18 -13.60 -23.35
N ALA A 14 8.16 -13.44 -22.02
CA ALA A 14 9.36 -13.41 -21.20
C ALA A 14 10.18 -14.69 -21.38
N SER A 15 11.50 -14.57 -21.23
CA SER A 15 12.34 -15.76 -21.30
C SER A 15 12.06 -16.66 -20.11
N LYS A 16 12.14 -17.98 -20.32
CA LYS A 16 12.07 -18.97 -19.24
C LYS A 16 13.04 -18.63 -18.09
N HIS A 17 14.23 -18.14 -18.43
CA HIS A 17 15.26 -17.81 -17.45
C HIS A 17 14.83 -16.70 -16.48
N GLU A 18 14.12 -15.69 -16.97
CA GLU A 18 13.64 -14.58 -16.15
C GLU A 18 12.64 -15.07 -15.10
N LEU A 19 11.68 -15.91 -15.50
CA LEU A 19 10.70 -16.45 -14.57
C LEU A 19 11.28 -17.53 -13.65
N ASP A 20 12.30 -18.28 -14.07
CA ASP A 20 12.94 -19.27 -13.19
C ASP A 20 13.44 -18.63 -11.89
N ASP A 21 13.97 -17.41 -11.93
CA ASP A 21 14.43 -16.72 -10.72
C ASP A 21 13.27 -16.37 -9.78
N VAL A 22 12.13 -15.94 -10.34
CA VAL A 22 10.90 -15.71 -9.56
C VAL A 22 10.38 -17.03 -8.97
N ILE A 23 10.33 -18.11 -9.77
CA ILE A 23 9.83 -19.42 -9.33
C ILE A 23 10.71 -20.02 -8.23
N ARG A 24 12.03 -19.90 -8.34
CA ARG A 24 12.97 -20.36 -7.29
C ARG A 24 12.74 -19.64 -5.98
N ALA A 25 12.43 -18.34 -6.03
CA ALA A 25 12.10 -17.56 -4.85
C ALA A 25 10.74 -17.95 -4.25
N ILE A 26 9.70 -18.18 -5.09
CA ILE A 26 8.37 -18.62 -4.64
C ILE A 26 8.43 -19.95 -3.87
N PHE A 27 9.18 -20.92 -4.41
CA PHE A 27 9.23 -22.27 -3.83
C PHE A 27 10.40 -22.51 -2.89
N GLU A 28 11.28 -21.52 -2.69
CA GLU A 28 12.54 -21.64 -1.96
C GLU A 28 13.40 -22.85 -2.43
N ASP A 29 13.28 -23.21 -3.71
CA ASP A 29 13.97 -24.35 -4.33
C ASP A 29 14.83 -23.86 -5.50
N PRO A 30 16.18 -23.90 -5.41
CA PRO A 30 17.06 -23.43 -6.48
C PRO A 30 16.99 -24.28 -7.75
N ALA A 31 16.47 -25.51 -7.66
CA ALA A 31 16.26 -26.39 -8.81
C ALA A 31 14.87 -26.18 -9.46
N ALA A 32 14.00 -25.36 -8.87
CA ALA A 32 12.70 -25.07 -9.43
C ALA A 32 12.81 -24.43 -10.82
N SER A 33 11.86 -24.77 -11.68
CA SER A 33 11.90 -24.40 -13.09
C SER A 33 10.48 -24.19 -13.63
N VAL A 34 10.23 -23.03 -14.23
CA VAL A 34 8.94 -22.74 -14.86
C VAL A 34 8.67 -23.69 -16.05
N ILE A 35 7.41 -24.13 -16.20
CA ILE A 35 6.92 -24.83 -17.38
C ILE A 35 6.36 -23.78 -18.35
N PRO A 36 6.78 -23.75 -19.63
CA PRO A 36 6.26 -22.79 -20.60
C PRO A 36 4.72 -22.82 -20.73
N GLY A 37 4.10 -21.65 -20.83
CA GLY A 37 2.64 -21.50 -20.95
C GLY A 37 1.97 -20.76 -19.80
N TRP A 38 2.69 -19.87 -19.10
CA TRP A 38 2.09 -18.96 -18.11
C TRP A 38 1.24 -17.88 -18.80
N THR A 39 0.37 -17.26 -18.02
CA THR A 39 -0.54 -16.19 -18.48
C THR A 39 -0.43 -14.97 -17.59
N ALA A 40 -0.71 -13.78 -18.13
CA ALA A 40 -0.75 -12.54 -17.36
C ALA A 40 -2.11 -11.85 -17.53
N ASN A 41 -2.82 -11.63 -16.42
CA ASN A 41 -4.14 -11.02 -16.43
C ASN A 41 -4.13 -9.72 -15.62
N SER A 42 -4.74 -8.66 -16.16
CA SER A 42 -4.92 -7.42 -15.41
C SER A 42 -5.82 -7.64 -14.21
N LEU A 43 -5.42 -7.10 -13.05
CA LEU A 43 -6.28 -7.08 -11.86
C LEU A 43 -7.35 -5.97 -11.92
N GLY A 44 -7.39 -5.18 -13.00
CA GLY A 44 -8.44 -4.18 -13.23
C GLY A 44 -8.47 -3.04 -12.21
N MET A 45 -7.45 -2.96 -11.35
CA MET A 45 -7.32 -1.91 -10.35
C MET A 45 -7.05 -0.59 -11.07
N PRO A 46 -7.85 0.47 -10.84
CA PRO A 46 -7.54 1.77 -11.40
C PRO A 46 -6.14 2.17 -10.91
N VAL A 47 -5.23 2.37 -11.87
CA VAL A 47 -3.85 2.76 -11.62
C VAL A 47 -3.84 4.21 -11.14
N ASN A 48 -4.16 4.39 -9.85
CA ASN A 48 -4.31 5.68 -9.20
C ASN A 48 -2.99 6.19 -8.60
N GLY A 49 -1.97 5.33 -8.52
CA GLY A 49 -0.63 5.67 -8.05
C GLY A 49 0.16 6.39 -9.13
N ILE A 50 0.82 7.49 -8.74
CA ILE A 50 1.78 8.18 -9.61
C ILE A 50 2.89 7.18 -9.95
N GLY A 51 3.03 6.83 -11.23
CA GLY A 51 4.13 5.99 -11.72
C GLY A 51 3.90 4.48 -11.72
N SER A 52 2.74 3.99 -11.29
CA SER A 52 2.33 2.61 -11.62
C SER A 52 1.83 2.57 -13.07
N LEU A 53 2.12 1.49 -13.79
CA LEU A 53 1.76 1.29 -15.20
C LEU A 53 0.76 0.14 -15.36
N ALA A 54 0.95 -0.94 -14.61
CA ALA A 54 0.12 -2.13 -14.63
C ALA A 54 0.24 -2.89 -13.30
N ILE A 55 -0.84 -3.56 -12.90
CA ILE A 55 -0.82 -4.56 -11.84
C ILE A 55 -1.44 -5.83 -12.41
N LEU A 56 -0.61 -6.86 -12.58
CA LEU A 56 -0.97 -8.10 -13.26
C LEU A 56 -0.91 -9.28 -12.29
N LYS A 57 -1.84 -10.21 -12.42
CA LYS A 57 -1.70 -11.55 -11.88
C LYS A 57 -1.03 -12.43 -12.93
N VAL A 58 0.09 -13.04 -12.58
CA VAL A 58 0.82 -13.96 -13.46
C VAL A 58 0.73 -15.36 -12.86
N GLU A 59 0.31 -16.32 -13.66
CA GLU A 59 0.01 -17.68 -13.21
C GLU A 59 0.54 -18.72 -14.19
N GLY A 60 0.94 -19.88 -13.68
CA GLY A 60 1.43 -20.99 -14.49
C GLY A 60 1.73 -22.24 -13.67
N ALA A 61 2.53 -23.13 -14.25
CA ALA A 61 3.01 -24.34 -13.59
C ALA A 61 4.55 -24.38 -13.56
N ALA A 62 5.11 -25.06 -12.57
CA ALA A 62 6.55 -25.23 -12.39
C ALA A 62 6.87 -26.67 -12.01
N VAL A 63 8.11 -27.10 -12.28
CA VAL A 63 8.67 -28.34 -11.73
C VAL A 63 9.43 -27.97 -10.46
N VAL A 64 9.04 -28.55 -9.33
CA VAL A 64 9.61 -28.33 -7.99
C VAL A 64 9.83 -29.68 -7.34
N GLY A 65 11.06 -30.00 -6.93
CA GLY A 65 11.38 -31.33 -6.38
C GLY A 65 10.96 -32.52 -7.28
N GLY A 66 10.85 -32.33 -8.60
CA GLY A 66 10.40 -33.35 -9.55
C GLY A 66 8.87 -33.52 -9.68
N ALA A 67 8.08 -32.72 -8.96
CA ALA A 67 6.63 -32.65 -9.09
C ALA A 67 6.19 -31.39 -9.85
N THR A 68 5.04 -31.46 -10.53
CA THR A 68 4.41 -30.27 -11.11
C THR A 68 3.58 -29.57 -10.04
N MET A 69 3.85 -28.29 -9.83
CA MET A 69 3.15 -27.41 -8.90
C MET A 69 2.60 -26.20 -9.64
N ASP A 70 1.35 -25.82 -9.36
CA ASP A 70 0.79 -24.55 -9.82
C ASP A 70 1.38 -23.40 -9.00
N TRP A 71 1.50 -22.24 -9.61
CA TRP A 71 1.99 -21.03 -8.95
C TRP A 71 1.26 -19.79 -9.47
N SER A 72 1.23 -18.77 -8.62
CA SER A 72 0.74 -17.44 -8.95
C SER A 72 1.60 -16.38 -8.27
N VAL A 73 1.71 -15.22 -8.91
CA VAL A 73 2.45 -14.04 -8.43
C VAL A 73 1.76 -12.78 -8.92
N VAL A 74 1.85 -11.69 -8.15
CA VAL A 74 1.42 -10.37 -8.58
C VAL A 74 2.62 -9.60 -9.11
N LEU A 75 2.50 -9.04 -10.30
CA LEU A 75 3.48 -8.16 -10.89
C LEU A 75 2.97 -6.72 -10.86
N LYS A 76 3.65 -5.86 -10.09
CA LYS A 76 3.48 -4.40 -10.14
C LYS A 76 4.55 -3.81 -11.04
N VAL A 77 4.13 -3.14 -12.11
CA VAL A 77 5.03 -2.46 -13.04
C VAL A 77 4.98 -0.96 -12.78
N MET A 78 6.15 -0.37 -12.58
CA MET A 78 6.32 1.05 -12.30
C MET A 78 7.25 1.67 -13.33
N THR A 79 6.98 2.91 -13.74
CA THR A 79 7.80 3.61 -14.74
C THR A 79 8.70 4.67 -14.12
N SER A 80 9.96 4.71 -14.55
CA SER A 80 10.92 5.75 -14.16
C SER A 80 10.49 7.15 -14.60
N GLY A 81 9.67 7.27 -15.64
CA GLY A 81 9.22 8.57 -16.18
C GLY A 81 8.26 9.34 -15.26
N ALA A 82 7.73 8.70 -14.22
CA ALA A 82 6.91 9.33 -13.20
C ALA A 82 7.71 9.84 -12.00
N ASP A 83 9.05 9.87 -12.11
CA ASP A 83 9.94 10.34 -11.06
C ASP A 83 9.60 11.79 -10.68
N ILE A 84 8.86 11.91 -9.58
CA ILE A 84 8.59 13.17 -8.88
C ILE A 84 9.84 13.68 -8.14
N GLY A 85 10.94 12.93 -8.16
CA GLY A 85 12.23 13.21 -7.56
C GLY A 85 12.49 12.30 -6.34
N PRO A 86 13.76 11.98 -6.06
CA PRO A 86 14.14 11.17 -4.90
C PRO A 86 13.66 11.82 -3.60
N GLY A 87 13.07 11.02 -2.71
CA GLY A 87 12.50 11.49 -1.45
C GLY A 87 11.16 12.23 -1.58
N LYS A 88 10.54 12.29 -2.78
CA LYS A 88 9.17 12.83 -2.90
C LYS A 88 8.11 11.74 -2.74
N MET A 89 6.96 12.12 -2.20
CA MET A 89 5.87 11.21 -1.86
C MET A 89 5.32 10.51 -3.11
N GLY A 90 5.51 9.19 -3.23
CA GLY A 90 5.15 8.41 -4.42
C GLY A 90 6.31 8.13 -5.38
N SER A 91 7.57 8.40 -4.99
CA SER A 91 8.72 7.96 -5.78
C SER A 91 8.79 6.43 -5.78
N VAL A 92 8.84 5.83 -6.97
CA VAL A 92 9.02 4.39 -7.20
C VAL A 92 10.17 3.83 -6.36
N ASP A 93 11.25 4.60 -6.24
CA ASP A 93 12.45 4.24 -5.48
C ASP A 93 12.16 3.90 -4.01
N ARG A 94 11.11 4.47 -3.40
CA ARG A 94 10.84 4.24 -1.98
C ARG A 94 10.30 2.85 -1.73
N GLU A 95 9.33 2.42 -2.53
CA GLU A 95 8.76 1.08 -2.40
C GLU A 95 9.83 0.02 -2.68
N VAL A 96 10.64 0.24 -3.73
CA VAL A 96 11.76 -0.63 -4.08
C VAL A 96 12.78 -0.71 -2.95
N GLU A 97 13.15 0.43 -2.36
CA GLU A 97 14.11 0.45 -1.25
C GLU A 97 13.54 -0.19 0.02
N ALA A 98 12.25 -0.01 0.32
CA ALA A 98 11.59 -0.68 1.45
C ALA A 98 11.68 -2.20 1.35
N TYR A 99 11.43 -2.74 0.15
CA TYR A 99 11.58 -4.17 -0.15
C TYR A 99 13.05 -4.62 -0.09
N ARG A 100 13.99 -3.86 -0.66
CA ARG A 100 15.44 -4.19 -0.61
C ARG A 100 15.99 -4.23 0.81
N GLN A 101 15.47 -3.39 1.70
CA GLN A 101 15.87 -3.33 3.10
C GLN A 101 15.14 -4.36 3.99
N GLY A 102 14.23 -5.16 3.42
CA GLY A 102 13.48 -6.17 4.17
C GLY A 102 12.61 -5.58 5.29
N ILE A 103 12.09 -4.37 5.08
CA ILE A 103 11.26 -3.72 6.09
C ILE A 103 9.95 -4.49 6.25
N PHE A 104 9.54 -4.67 7.50
CA PHE A 104 8.36 -5.45 7.89
C PHE A 104 8.44 -6.94 7.58
N GLU A 105 9.63 -7.53 7.45
CA GLU A 105 9.78 -9.00 7.38
C GLU A 105 9.61 -9.69 8.74
N ASP A 106 9.74 -8.94 9.86
CA ASP A 106 9.56 -9.49 11.21
C ASP A 106 8.09 -9.83 11.50
N ARG A 107 7.76 -11.11 11.37
CA ARG A 107 6.42 -11.65 11.64
C ARG A 107 6.04 -11.67 13.11
N SER A 108 6.97 -11.45 14.05
CA SER A 108 6.71 -11.58 15.48
C SER A 108 5.70 -10.57 16.03
N VAL A 109 5.41 -9.52 15.27
CA VAL A 109 4.46 -8.46 15.65
C VAL A 109 3.05 -8.65 15.06
N GLY A 110 2.80 -9.75 14.34
CA GLY A 110 1.50 -10.01 13.68
C GLY A 110 1.21 -9.08 12.50
N PHE A 111 2.27 -8.48 11.94
CA PHE A 111 2.24 -7.63 10.76
C PHE A 111 3.43 -7.99 9.86
N ARG A 112 3.22 -8.01 8.55
CA ARG A 112 4.31 -8.08 7.57
C ARG A 112 3.96 -7.37 6.27
N ALA A 113 4.98 -7.05 5.47
CA ALA A 113 4.76 -6.77 4.05
C ALA A 113 4.46 -8.08 3.29
N ALA A 114 3.80 -7.96 2.14
CA ALA A 114 3.74 -9.02 1.15
C ALA A 114 5.16 -9.40 0.72
N HIS A 115 5.40 -10.69 0.46
CA HIS A 115 6.73 -11.11 0.02
C HIS A 115 7.07 -10.52 -1.34
N VAL A 116 8.32 -10.12 -1.52
CA VAL A 116 8.89 -9.76 -2.82
C VAL A 116 9.81 -10.90 -3.27
N TYR A 117 9.46 -11.53 -4.39
CA TYR A 117 10.23 -12.64 -4.95
C TYR A 117 11.36 -12.16 -5.86
N ALA A 118 11.13 -11.06 -6.57
CA ALA A 118 12.14 -10.45 -7.43
C ALA A 118 11.84 -8.96 -7.69
N ILE A 119 12.91 -8.21 -7.92
CA ILE A 119 12.88 -6.83 -8.40
C ILE A 119 13.68 -6.81 -9.71
N SER A 120 13.00 -6.54 -10.83
CA SER A 120 13.63 -6.50 -12.15
C SER A 120 13.63 -5.09 -12.71
N GLU A 121 14.82 -4.57 -13.01
CA GLU A 121 14.99 -3.31 -13.74
C GLU A 121 14.97 -3.62 -15.24
N LYS A 122 14.04 -3.02 -15.98
CA LYS A 122 13.86 -3.22 -17.42
C LYS A 122 14.57 -2.14 -18.24
N GLU A 123 14.66 -2.38 -19.54
CA GLU A 123 15.11 -1.37 -20.49
C GLU A 123 14.26 -0.10 -20.34
N HIS A 124 14.90 1.07 -20.33
CA HIS A 124 14.28 2.39 -20.04
C HIS A 124 13.94 2.68 -18.57
N GLY A 125 14.34 1.82 -17.63
CA GLY A 125 14.24 2.09 -16.20
C GLY A 125 12.87 1.79 -15.60
N ASP A 126 11.99 1.09 -16.32
CA ASP A 126 10.80 0.52 -15.71
C ASP A 126 11.22 -0.52 -14.65
N ILE A 127 10.53 -0.54 -13.51
CA ILE A 127 10.79 -1.45 -12.41
C ILE A 127 9.62 -2.41 -12.27
N TRP A 128 9.94 -3.70 -12.24
CA TRP A 128 8.99 -4.79 -12.07
C TRP A 128 9.17 -5.38 -10.67
N LEU A 129 8.14 -5.26 -9.84
CA LEU A 129 8.08 -5.89 -8.52
C LEU A 129 7.20 -7.14 -8.61
N TRP A 130 7.81 -8.29 -8.38
CA TRP A 130 7.14 -9.59 -8.32
C TRP A 130 6.81 -9.91 -6.87
N THR A 131 5.55 -9.78 -6.48
CA THR A 131 5.08 -9.90 -5.09
C THR A 131 4.12 -11.05 -4.89
N GLU A 132 3.96 -11.48 -3.63
CA GLU A 132 3.01 -12.50 -3.20
C GLU A 132 1.60 -12.29 -3.79
N ASP A 133 1.02 -13.39 -4.30
CA ASP A 133 -0.40 -13.41 -4.64
C ASP A 133 -1.24 -13.61 -3.38
N LEU A 134 -1.98 -12.57 -3.01
CA LEU A 134 -2.84 -12.55 -1.83
C LEU A 134 -4.30 -12.93 -2.13
N SER A 135 -4.60 -13.51 -3.30
CA SER A 135 -5.98 -13.90 -3.68
C SER A 135 -6.65 -14.89 -2.70
N GLY A 136 -5.87 -15.64 -1.92
CA GLY A 136 -6.36 -16.57 -0.90
C GLY A 136 -6.49 -15.99 0.51
N PHE A 137 -6.23 -14.69 0.68
CA PHE A 137 -6.23 -14.01 1.98
C PHE A 137 -7.49 -13.17 2.15
N ASP A 138 -7.86 -12.89 3.41
CA ASP A 138 -9.05 -12.12 3.74
C ASP A 138 -8.81 -10.62 3.46
N GLY A 139 -9.21 -10.19 2.26
CA GLY A 139 -9.30 -8.77 1.90
C GLY A 139 -10.59 -8.11 2.42
N ASN A 140 -10.79 -6.85 2.08
CA ASN A 140 -12.04 -6.15 2.34
C ASN A 140 -13.22 -6.83 1.59
N PRO A 141 -14.41 -7.00 2.20
CA PRO A 141 -14.82 -6.47 3.49
C PRO A 141 -14.42 -7.28 4.72
N TRP A 142 -14.09 -6.56 5.78
CA TRP A 142 -13.68 -7.13 7.05
C TRP A 142 -14.79 -7.11 8.10
N SER A 143 -14.83 -8.17 8.91
CA SER A 143 -15.61 -8.18 10.14
C SER A 143 -15.07 -7.16 11.15
N ALA A 144 -15.90 -6.75 12.12
CA ALA A 144 -15.46 -5.88 13.21
C ALA A 144 -14.27 -6.50 13.99
N ASP A 145 -14.28 -7.82 14.19
CA ASP A 145 -13.20 -8.54 14.88
C ASP A 145 -11.89 -8.49 14.08
N THR A 146 -11.97 -8.57 12.75
CA THR A 146 -10.81 -8.40 11.86
C THR A 146 -10.25 -6.98 11.94
N TYR A 147 -11.11 -5.96 11.96
CA TYR A 147 -10.69 -4.57 12.14
C TYR A 147 -9.98 -4.33 13.48
N ILE A 148 -10.51 -4.91 14.57
CA ILE A 148 -9.89 -4.81 15.90
C ILE A 148 -8.51 -5.46 15.90
N GLN A 149 -8.39 -6.67 15.37
CA GLN A 149 -7.11 -7.38 15.28
C GLN A 149 -6.10 -6.64 14.40
N ALA A 150 -6.55 -6.06 13.27
CA ALA A 150 -5.70 -5.25 12.42
C ALA A 150 -5.16 -4.01 13.18
N GLY A 151 -6.03 -3.30 13.91
CA GLY A 151 -5.62 -2.18 14.76
C GLY A 151 -4.61 -2.58 15.85
N GLU A 152 -4.80 -3.74 16.47
CA GLU A 152 -3.83 -4.29 17.44
C GLU A 152 -2.48 -4.59 16.79
N SER A 153 -2.46 -5.23 15.61
CA SER A 153 -1.23 -5.52 14.87
C SER A 153 -0.48 -4.25 14.50
N LEU A 154 -1.17 -3.20 14.02
CA LEU A 154 -0.54 -1.90 13.72
C LEU A 154 0.02 -1.24 14.99
N GLY A 155 -0.69 -1.33 16.11
CA GLY A 155 -0.19 -0.86 17.41
C GLY A 155 1.08 -1.59 17.87
N ARG A 156 1.12 -2.93 17.71
CA ARG A 156 2.30 -3.76 18.01
C ARG A 156 3.47 -3.41 17.09
N LEU A 157 3.21 -3.25 15.79
CA LEU A 157 4.18 -2.85 14.77
C LEU A 157 4.83 -1.51 15.14
N ASN A 158 4.04 -0.43 15.23
CA ASN A 158 4.59 0.89 15.49
C ASN A 158 5.28 0.95 16.87
N GLY A 159 4.74 0.24 17.88
CA GLY A 159 5.35 0.15 19.20
C GLY A 159 6.68 -0.62 19.21
N ASN A 160 6.82 -1.65 18.38
CA ASN A 160 8.07 -2.39 18.20
C ASN A 160 9.12 -1.53 17.51
N LEU A 161 8.77 -0.90 16.39
CA LEU A 161 9.69 -0.11 15.58
C LEU A 161 10.12 1.20 16.26
N LEU A 162 9.32 1.73 17.18
CA LEU A 162 9.73 2.82 18.09
C LEU A 162 11.00 2.47 18.88
N ARG A 163 11.23 1.18 19.17
CA ARG A 163 12.41 0.68 19.90
C ARG A 163 13.57 0.32 18.98
N GLN A 164 13.39 0.43 17.65
CA GLN A 164 14.38 0.05 16.64
C GLN A 164 14.69 1.21 15.67
N PRO A 165 15.20 2.35 16.17
CA PRO A 165 15.45 3.52 15.33
C PRO A 165 16.48 3.29 14.22
N SER A 166 17.27 2.22 14.29
CA SER A 166 18.22 1.82 13.23
C SER A 166 17.54 1.38 11.93
N VAL A 167 16.25 1.02 11.96
CA VAL A 167 15.46 0.70 10.76
C VAL A 167 15.16 1.96 9.94
N ALA A 168 15.21 3.14 10.56
CA ALA A 168 15.00 4.41 9.88
C ALA A 168 16.23 4.81 9.05
N GLY A 169 16.04 4.89 7.72
CA GLY A 169 17.08 5.30 6.76
C GLY A 169 16.87 6.71 6.19
N ALA A 170 17.92 7.29 5.61
CA ALA A 170 17.86 8.61 4.96
C ALA A 170 16.95 8.65 3.71
N TRP A 171 16.59 7.49 3.18
CA TRP A 171 15.68 7.33 2.05
C TRP A 171 14.19 7.44 2.45
N MET A 172 13.89 7.34 3.74
CA MET A 172 12.53 7.50 4.25
C MET A 172 12.16 8.96 4.42
N ASN A 173 10.92 9.28 4.07
CA ASN A 173 10.37 10.57 4.40
C ASN A 173 9.97 10.64 5.87
N ARG A 174 9.97 11.85 6.42
CA ARG A 174 9.59 12.10 7.81
C ARG A 174 8.36 13.00 7.86
N ARG A 175 7.33 12.58 8.60
CA ARG A 175 6.09 13.34 8.89
C ARG A 175 5.33 13.79 7.65
N VAL A 176 5.30 12.97 6.61
CA VAL A 176 4.63 13.35 5.36
C VAL A 176 3.12 13.23 5.49
N SER A 177 2.63 12.32 6.32
CA SER A 177 1.19 12.10 6.53
C SER A 177 0.47 13.36 7.00
N ALA A 178 1.11 14.18 7.85
CA ALA A 178 0.59 15.48 8.28
C ALA A 178 0.44 16.48 7.10
N SER A 179 1.39 16.47 6.17
CA SER A 179 1.38 17.35 4.99
C SER A 179 0.42 16.92 3.88
N ARG A 180 -0.08 15.66 3.89
CA ARG A 180 -1.05 15.14 2.91
C ARG A 180 -2.36 15.95 2.87
N TRP A 181 -2.76 16.49 4.01
CA TRP A 181 -4.07 17.13 4.19
C TRP A 181 -4.03 18.66 4.10
N ILE A 182 -2.84 19.26 4.11
CA ILE A 182 -2.65 20.70 3.90
C ILE A 182 -2.36 20.94 2.42
N ARG A 183 -3.32 20.58 1.57
CA ARG A 183 -3.18 20.86 0.14
C ARG A 183 -3.66 22.29 -0.16
N PRO A 184 -2.94 23.07 -1.00
CA PRO A 184 -3.34 24.47 -1.30
C PRO A 184 -4.74 24.61 -1.90
N ASP A 185 -5.24 23.59 -2.60
CA ASP A 185 -6.61 23.51 -3.12
C ASP A 185 -7.66 23.47 -1.99
N PHE A 186 -7.36 22.80 -0.87
CA PHE A 186 -8.28 22.70 0.26
C PHE A 186 -8.63 24.06 0.87
N MET A 187 -7.63 24.93 1.08
CA MET A 187 -7.89 26.28 1.59
C MET A 187 -8.71 27.11 0.60
N ALA A 188 -8.45 26.98 -0.70
CA ALA A 188 -9.24 27.66 -1.73
C ALA A 188 -10.70 27.16 -1.77
N TYR A 189 -10.95 25.87 -1.51
CA TYR A 189 -12.31 25.34 -1.40
C TYR A 189 -13.04 25.88 -0.17
N LEU A 190 -12.35 26.09 0.95
CA LEU A 190 -12.95 26.71 2.13
C LEU A 190 -13.28 28.18 1.91
N ASP A 191 -12.44 28.93 1.19
CA ASP A 191 -12.75 30.30 0.79
C ASP A 191 -13.98 30.36 -0.12
N LEU A 192 -14.11 29.42 -1.06
CA LEU A 192 -15.29 29.28 -1.90
C LEU A 192 -16.55 28.96 -1.07
N LEU A 193 -16.44 28.03 -0.11
CA LEU A 193 -17.50 27.68 0.82
C LEU A 193 -17.93 28.87 1.68
N ALA A 194 -16.96 29.67 2.16
CA ALA A 194 -17.20 30.88 2.93
C ALA A 194 -18.03 31.90 2.14
N GLY A 195 -17.67 32.13 0.87
CA GLY A 195 -18.38 33.05 -0.04
C GLY A 195 -19.76 32.56 -0.49
N ALA A 196 -20.05 31.26 -0.38
CA ALA A 196 -21.27 30.64 -0.89
C ALA A 196 -22.32 30.30 0.19
N ARG A 197 -22.20 30.84 1.42
CA ARG A 197 -23.08 30.50 2.56
C ARG A 197 -24.58 30.54 2.25
N GLU A 198 -25.00 31.56 1.52
CA GLU A 198 -26.42 31.80 1.22
C GLU A 198 -26.95 30.94 0.05
N SER A 199 -26.08 30.18 -0.61
CA SER A 199 -26.46 29.23 -1.66
C SER A 199 -27.33 28.12 -1.08
N GLU A 200 -28.41 27.79 -1.79
CA GLU A 200 -29.26 26.65 -1.45
C GLU A 200 -28.47 25.34 -1.35
N TYR A 201 -27.50 25.14 -2.24
CA TYR A 201 -26.65 23.95 -2.25
C TYR A 201 -25.79 23.82 -0.98
N VAL A 202 -25.21 24.93 -0.51
CA VAL A 202 -24.38 24.94 0.70
C VAL A 202 -25.24 24.70 1.93
N ARG A 203 -26.39 25.37 2.06
CA ARG A 203 -27.30 25.13 3.19
C ARG A 203 -27.82 23.69 3.24
N ARG A 204 -27.98 23.04 2.08
CA ARG A 204 -28.39 21.63 1.99
C ARG A 204 -27.24 20.67 2.34
N ALA A 205 -26.03 20.94 1.87
CA ALA A 205 -24.87 20.08 2.11
C ALA A 205 -24.30 20.21 3.53
N PHE A 206 -24.43 21.39 4.16
CA PHE A 206 -23.89 21.70 5.48
C PHE A 206 -24.98 22.19 6.45
N PRO A 207 -25.96 21.34 6.80
CA PRO A 207 -27.04 21.72 7.70
C PRO A 207 -26.55 21.98 9.15
N GLY A 208 -27.30 22.79 9.89
CA GLY A 208 -27.02 23.07 11.30
C GLY A 208 -25.66 23.72 11.52
N ASN A 209 -24.85 23.15 12.42
CA ASN A 209 -23.51 23.66 12.73
C ASN A 209 -22.40 23.09 11.82
N LEU A 210 -22.73 22.25 10.84
CA LEU A 210 -21.71 21.63 9.96
C LEU A 210 -20.97 22.67 9.12
N TYR A 211 -21.64 23.77 8.74
CA TYR A 211 -20.99 24.87 8.03
C TYR A 211 -19.88 25.50 8.86
N ASP A 212 -20.18 25.87 10.10
CA ASP A 212 -19.19 26.49 11.00
C ASP A 212 -18.06 25.51 11.35
N ARG A 213 -18.38 24.20 11.49
CA ARG A 213 -17.37 23.15 11.69
C ARG A 213 -16.46 22.93 10.48
N ALA A 214 -17.00 23.01 9.27
CA ALA A 214 -16.21 22.90 8.04
C ALA A 214 -15.23 24.08 7.92
N LEU A 215 -15.66 25.29 8.28
CA LEU A 215 -14.78 26.47 8.27
C LEU A 215 -13.77 26.49 9.42
N SER A 216 -14.08 25.86 10.57
CA SER A 216 -13.10 25.72 11.67
C SER A 216 -12.07 24.61 11.43
N PHE A 217 -12.33 23.71 10.46
CA PHE A 217 -11.51 22.54 10.21
C PHE A 217 -10.01 22.83 10.05
N PRO A 218 -9.54 23.86 9.32
CA PRO A 218 -8.10 24.12 9.22
C PRO A 218 -7.44 24.39 10.56
N ALA A 219 -8.08 25.17 11.44
CA ALA A 219 -7.53 25.48 12.75
C ALA A 219 -7.52 24.24 13.65
N ASP A 220 -8.61 23.47 13.63
CA ASP A 220 -8.72 22.22 14.37
C ASP A 220 -7.69 21.18 13.88
N PHE A 221 -7.54 21.06 12.56
CA PHE A 221 -6.61 20.14 11.91
C PHE A 221 -5.17 20.49 12.22
N SER A 222 -4.76 21.76 12.04
CA SER A 222 -3.41 22.22 12.38
C SER A 222 -3.08 21.95 13.85
N ARG A 223 -4.04 22.21 14.77
CA ARG A 223 -3.84 21.93 16.20
C ARG A 223 -3.65 20.44 16.47
N LEU A 224 -4.39 19.55 15.79
CA LEU A 224 -4.26 18.11 15.95
C LEU A 224 -2.94 17.60 15.39
N VAL A 225 -2.52 18.09 14.22
CA VAL A 225 -1.22 17.80 13.63
C VAL A 225 -0.08 18.24 14.56
N ASP A 226 -0.12 19.47 15.08
CA ASP A 226 0.89 19.98 16.02
C ASP A 226 1.01 19.16 17.30
N LEU A 227 -0.09 18.52 17.73
CA LEU A 227 -0.09 17.61 18.88
C LEU A 227 0.45 16.23 18.50
N ALA A 228 0.04 15.69 17.35
CA ALA A 228 0.53 14.42 16.83
C ALA A 228 2.03 14.47 16.56
N ASP A 229 2.55 15.58 16.06
CA ASP A 229 3.98 15.81 15.78
C ASP A 229 4.88 15.80 17.01
N ARG A 230 4.29 15.87 18.22
CA ARG A 230 5.02 15.76 19.50
C ARG A 230 5.09 14.33 20.02
N LEU A 231 4.35 13.41 19.42
CA LEU A 231 4.42 12.00 19.78
C LEU A 231 5.77 11.41 19.34
N PRO A 232 6.22 10.33 19.99
CA PRO A 232 7.41 9.60 19.55
C PRO A 232 7.25 9.12 18.11
N GLU A 233 8.35 9.10 17.37
CA GLU A 233 8.35 8.66 15.98
C GLU A 233 8.61 7.17 15.85
N SER A 234 7.98 6.56 14.86
CA SER A 234 8.16 5.16 14.48
C SER A 234 8.22 5.03 12.97
N VAL A 235 8.73 3.90 12.48
CA VAL A 235 8.57 3.55 11.08
C VAL A 235 7.13 3.07 10.89
N ALA A 236 6.45 3.67 9.93
CA ALA A 236 5.06 3.43 9.59
C ALA A 236 4.94 3.01 8.13
N HIS A 237 3.92 2.21 7.85
CA HIS A 237 3.49 1.98 6.47
C HIS A 237 2.98 3.28 5.82
N ALA A 238 2.34 4.12 6.63
CA ALA A 238 1.78 5.43 6.31
C ALA A 238 0.65 5.41 5.26
N ASP A 239 0.20 4.23 4.83
CA ASP A 239 -0.96 4.08 3.94
C ASP A 239 -1.80 2.83 4.25
N CYS A 240 -1.98 2.53 5.54
CA CYS A 240 -2.72 1.38 6.06
C CYS A 240 -4.25 1.50 5.91
N HIS A 241 -4.75 1.81 4.71
CA HIS A 241 -6.18 1.67 4.43
C HIS A 241 -6.50 0.22 4.03
N VAL A 242 -7.75 -0.22 4.24
CA VAL A 242 -8.13 -1.65 4.10
C VAL A 242 -7.87 -2.26 2.72
N ARG A 243 -7.84 -1.47 1.64
CA ARG A 243 -7.48 -1.99 0.31
C ARG A 243 -6.00 -2.37 0.15
N ASN A 244 -5.14 -1.92 1.06
CA ASN A 244 -3.71 -2.24 1.08
C ASN A 244 -3.39 -3.32 2.12
N LEU A 245 -4.40 -3.90 2.76
CA LEU A 245 -4.23 -4.81 3.87
C LEU A 245 -5.03 -6.10 3.66
N PHE A 246 -4.43 -7.22 4.04
CA PHE A 246 -5.01 -8.54 3.95
C PHE A 246 -4.84 -9.24 5.31
N ALA A 247 -5.88 -9.89 5.79
CA ALA A 247 -5.83 -10.68 7.00
C ALA A 247 -5.64 -12.17 6.66
N SER A 248 -4.95 -12.89 7.54
CA SER A 248 -4.82 -14.34 7.49
C SER A 248 -4.45 -14.87 8.86
N THR A 249 -4.20 -16.18 8.92
CA THR A 249 -3.61 -16.86 10.06
C THR A 249 -2.25 -17.41 9.68
N ASP A 250 -1.23 -17.15 10.51
CA ASP A 250 0.09 -17.74 10.36
C ASP A 250 0.08 -19.26 10.62
N ASN A 251 1.24 -19.90 10.43
CA ASN A 251 1.40 -21.36 10.60
C ASN A 251 1.10 -21.86 12.03
N ASP A 252 1.11 -20.98 13.02
CA ASP A 252 0.79 -21.28 14.41
C ASP A 252 -0.67 -20.93 14.77
N GLY A 253 -1.48 -20.56 13.77
CA GLY A 253 -2.88 -20.17 13.92
C GLY A 253 -3.08 -18.79 14.54
N ARG A 254 -2.07 -17.92 14.53
CA ARG A 254 -2.20 -16.53 15.03
C ARG A 254 -2.59 -15.60 13.89
N PHE A 255 -3.33 -14.55 14.22
CA PHE A 255 -3.66 -13.50 13.26
C PHE A 255 -2.41 -12.86 12.65
N GLU A 256 -2.40 -12.73 11.34
CA GLU A 256 -1.37 -12.06 10.56
C GLU A 256 -2.02 -10.98 9.69
N LEU A 257 -1.50 -9.76 9.79
CA LEU A 257 -1.86 -8.65 8.92
C LEU A 257 -0.77 -8.45 7.85
N ILE A 258 -1.16 -8.45 6.59
CA ILE A 258 -0.23 -8.37 5.46
C ILE A 258 -0.50 -7.09 4.68
N ALA A 259 0.53 -6.28 4.50
CA ALA A 259 0.45 -5.01 3.80
C ALA A 259 1.07 -5.08 2.40
N ILE A 260 0.45 -4.38 1.46
CA ILE A 260 0.98 -4.09 0.12
C ILE A 260 1.16 -2.58 -0.06
N ASP A 261 1.85 -2.19 -1.12
CA ASP A 261 2.07 -0.80 -1.51
C ASP A 261 2.87 0.02 -0.49
N LEU A 262 4.18 -0.22 -0.46
CA LEU A 262 5.11 0.43 0.47
C LEU A 262 5.58 1.81 -0.01
N ALA A 263 4.98 2.38 -1.06
CA ALA A 263 5.39 3.67 -1.63
C ALA A 263 5.30 4.84 -0.63
N ALA A 264 4.44 4.69 0.38
CA ALA A 264 4.21 5.66 1.44
C ALA A 264 5.13 5.52 2.66
N VAL A 265 5.85 4.39 2.82
CA VAL A 265 6.63 4.08 4.02
C VAL A 265 7.44 5.27 4.51
N GLY A 266 7.47 5.50 5.81
CA GLY A 266 8.16 6.65 6.35
C GLY A 266 8.28 6.66 7.86
N ILE A 267 9.00 7.66 8.34
CA ILE A 267 9.10 7.98 9.76
C ILE A 267 7.93 8.88 10.11
N GLU A 268 7.00 8.37 10.90
CA GLU A 268 5.77 9.07 11.27
C GLU A 268 5.61 9.07 12.79
N SER A 269 4.74 9.94 13.30
CA SER A 269 4.31 9.86 14.69
C SER A 269 3.64 8.52 14.99
N VAL A 270 3.90 7.95 16.16
CA VAL A 270 3.24 6.72 16.59
C VAL A 270 1.71 6.88 16.55
N GLY A 271 1.02 5.89 15.99
CA GLY A 271 -0.42 5.91 15.80
C GLY A 271 -0.88 6.37 14.42
N THR A 272 0.02 6.83 13.54
CA THR A 272 -0.33 7.21 12.16
C THR A 272 -1.00 6.06 11.39
N ASP A 273 -0.47 4.84 11.44
CA ASP A 273 -1.05 3.71 10.69
C ASP A 273 -2.46 3.36 11.18
N ALA A 274 -2.66 3.30 12.50
CA ALA A 274 -3.99 3.07 13.09
C ALA A 274 -4.97 4.21 12.78
N GLY A 275 -4.50 5.46 12.78
CA GLY A 275 -5.28 6.62 12.38
C GLY A 275 -5.69 6.57 10.90
N THR A 276 -4.79 6.14 10.02
CA THR A 276 -5.07 5.96 8.59
C THR A 276 -6.09 4.85 8.35
N LEU A 277 -5.97 3.71 9.05
CA LEU A 277 -6.96 2.63 8.99
C LEU A 277 -8.36 3.17 9.33
N LEU A 278 -8.51 3.79 10.51
CA LEU A 278 -9.79 4.34 10.96
C LEU A 278 -10.33 5.46 10.05
N GLY A 279 -9.48 6.38 9.62
CA GLY A 279 -9.89 7.51 8.79
C GLY A 279 -10.30 7.09 7.38
N SER A 280 -9.63 6.08 6.81
CA SER A 280 -9.96 5.55 5.49
C SER A 280 -11.33 4.90 5.45
N SER A 281 -11.71 4.17 6.51
CA SER A 281 -13.02 3.53 6.64
C SER A 281 -14.20 4.52 6.66
N LEU A 282 -13.94 5.79 6.97
CA LEU A 282 -14.94 6.86 6.95
C LEU A 282 -15.00 7.59 5.60
N THR A 283 -13.96 7.44 4.77
CA THR A 283 -13.78 8.19 3.52
C THR A 283 -14.32 7.43 2.32
N TRP A 284 -14.13 6.10 2.28
CA TRP A 284 -14.61 5.23 1.20
C TRP A 284 -15.99 4.62 1.50
N GLY A 285 -16.72 5.24 2.42
CA GLY A 285 -17.89 4.70 3.12
C GLY A 285 -19.08 4.31 2.27
N ASP A 286 -19.24 4.74 1.01
CA ASP A 286 -20.35 4.25 0.17
C ASP A 286 -20.06 2.86 -0.44
N GLU A 287 -18.80 2.49 -0.72
CA GLU A 287 -18.42 1.13 -1.13
C GLU A 287 -18.12 0.21 0.07
N GLU A 288 -17.78 0.78 1.24
CA GLU A 288 -17.49 0.02 2.46
C GLU A 288 -18.71 -0.20 3.36
N ALA A 289 -19.71 0.70 3.40
CA ALA A 289 -20.92 0.51 4.22
C ALA A 289 -21.86 -0.57 3.64
N ASP A 290 -21.91 -0.73 2.32
CA ASP A 290 -22.68 -1.78 1.63
C ASP A 290 -22.12 -3.19 1.88
N THR A 291 -20.99 -3.29 2.56
CA THR A 291 -20.41 -4.58 3.00
C THR A 291 -20.68 -4.93 4.46
N VAL A 292 -21.46 -4.11 5.18
CA VAL A 292 -21.78 -4.29 6.60
C VAL A 292 -23.29 -4.46 6.86
N ILE A 293 -24.12 -4.67 5.83
CA ILE A 293 -25.53 -5.10 5.99
C ILE A 293 -25.91 -6.20 5.01
#